data_AF-A0A537DYM5-F1
#
_entry.id   AF-A0A537DYM5-F1
#
_cell.length_a   1.000
_cell.length_b   1.000
_cell.length_c   1.000
_cell.angle_alpha   90.00
_cell.angle_beta   90.00
_cell.angle_gamma   90.00
#
_symmetry.space_group_name_H-M   'P 1'
#
loop_
_entity.id
_entity.type
_entity.pdbx_description
1 polymer ?
#
loop_
_entity_poly.entity_id
_entity_poly.type
_entity_poly.pdbx_seq_one_letter_code
_entity_poly.pdbx_strand_id
1 'polypeptide(L)'
;MLSKKDLTAIQKDLSQFDRARERILDLSRAATRMASSSILEIHRGDLKTANSTLERAEKTLQEIEKLSTDAPELRSSNGVIVAFQEYVEAVTLRKVARDEGIVSMAESGADHRSYVLGLLDAVGEFRRMALNSLRKGDVRRAEKLLDAMEGVYDDLQTLEHTSIVPTFRIKMDAARRIIETTRGDVVTEVRRFSLEQALDRLGKKIQDH
;
A
#
# COMPACT_ATOMS: atom_id res chain seq x y z
N MET A 1 -19.82 -50.13 1.73
CA MET A 1 -20.48 -49.04 2.49
C MET A 1 -19.43 -48.31 3.30
N LEU A 2 -19.49 -46.97 3.38
CA LEU A 2 -18.56 -46.17 4.19
C LEU A 2 -18.77 -46.46 5.69
N SER A 3 -17.68 -46.51 6.46
CA SER A 3 -17.73 -46.71 7.91
C SER A 3 -18.37 -45.51 8.61
N LYS A 4 -19.29 -45.75 9.55
CA LYS A 4 -19.89 -44.67 10.38
C LYS A 4 -18.83 -43.89 11.17
N LYS A 5 -17.74 -44.54 11.56
CA LYS A 5 -16.61 -43.90 12.26
C LYS A 5 -15.90 -42.90 11.35
N ASP A 6 -15.66 -43.29 10.09
CA ASP A 6 -14.98 -42.44 9.11
C ASP A 6 -15.85 -41.23 8.76
N LEU A 7 -17.16 -41.44 8.55
CA LEU A 7 -18.12 -40.35 8.32
C LEU A 7 -18.16 -39.34 9.48
N THR A 8 -18.06 -39.81 10.73
CA THR A 8 -18.06 -38.94 11.91
C THR A 8 -16.77 -38.12 12.01
N ALA A 9 -15.62 -38.74 11.70
CA ALA A 9 -14.34 -38.04 11.65
C ALA A 9 -14.32 -36.96 10.56
N ILE A 10 -14.74 -37.31 9.33
CA ILE A 10 -14.83 -36.38 8.20
C ILE A 10 -15.74 -35.19 8.55
N GLN A 11 -16.92 -35.44 9.12
CA GLN A 11 -17.84 -34.37 9.51
C GLN A 11 -17.22 -33.41 10.53
N LYS A 12 -16.45 -33.93 11.49
CA LYS A 12 -15.76 -33.12 12.50
C LYS A 12 -14.70 -32.23 11.85
N ASP A 13 -13.89 -32.79 10.96
CA ASP A 13 -12.82 -32.06 10.27
C ASP A 13 -13.40 -30.96 9.36
N LEU A 14 -14.44 -31.27 8.59
CA LEU A 14 -15.15 -30.29 7.76
C LEU A 14 -15.74 -29.15 8.60
N SER A 15 -16.35 -29.46 9.74
CA SER A 15 -16.90 -28.42 10.64
C SER A 15 -15.84 -27.56 11.30
N GLN A 16 -14.64 -28.11 11.59
CA GLN A 16 -13.53 -27.31 12.10
C GLN A 16 -12.96 -26.38 11.03
N PHE A 17 -12.77 -26.90 9.82
CA PHE A 17 -12.28 -26.13 8.67
C PHE A 17 -13.22 -24.97 8.31
N ASP A 18 -14.53 -25.23 8.27
CA ASP A 18 -15.52 -24.21 7.91
C ASP A 18 -15.54 -23.05 8.92
N ARG A 19 -15.45 -23.35 10.22
CA ARG A 19 -15.32 -22.31 11.27
C ARG A 19 -14.06 -21.47 11.12
N ALA A 20 -12.93 -22.09 10.82
CA ALA A 20 -11.67 -21.38 10.58
C ALA A 20 -11.79 -20.47 9.35
N ARG A 21 -12.40 -20.97 8.28
CA ARG A 21 -12.65 -20.22 7.04
C ARG A 21 -13.56 -19.02 7.26
N GLU A 22 -14.67 -19.17 7.97
CA GLU A 22 -15.57 -18.05 8.31
C GLU A 22 -14.85 -16.99 9.14
N ARG A 23 -14.10 -17.42 10.16
CA ARG A 23 -13.33 -16.50 11.01
C ARG A 23 -12.29 -15.72 10.20
N ILE A 24 -11.54 -16.39 9.34
CA ILE A 24 -10.54 -15.74 8.47
C ILE A 24 -11.19 -14.74 7.51
N LEU A 25 -12.36 -15.06 6.96
CA LEU A 25 -13.09 -14.15 6.08
C LEU A 25 -13.48 -12.86 6.80
N ASP A 26 -13.98 -12.96 8.03
CA ASP A 26 -14.35 -11.79 8.84
C ASP A 26 -13.14 -10.95 9.23
N LEU A 27 -12.05 -11.59 9.65
CA LEU A 27 -10.79 -10.92 9.97
C LEU A 27 -10.20 -10.22 8.74
N SER A 28 -10.23 -10.87 7.58
CA SER A 28 -9.75 -10.29 6.31
C SER A 28 -10.51 -9.01 5.97
N ARG A 29 -11.85 -9.05 6.06
CA ARG A 29 -12.69 -7.87 5.84
C ARG A 29 -12.42 -6.75 6.85
N ALA A 30 -12.16 -7.11 8.11
CA ALA A 30 -11.83 -6.13 9.14
C ALA A 30 -10.47 -5.47 8.86
N ALA A 31 -9.45 -6.25 8.54
CA ALA A 31 -8.11 -5.76 8.19
C ALA A 31 -8.15 -4.84 6.97
N THR A 32 -8.85 -5.22 5.89
CA THR A 32 -9.05 -4.36 4.72
C THR A 32 -9.68 -3.01 5.11
N ARG A 33 -10.77 -3.01 5.89
CA ARG A 33 -11.41 -1.76 6.34
C ARG A 33 -10.48 -0.87 7.17
N MET A 34 -9.67 -1.48 8.04
CA MET A 34 -8.68 -0.76 8.84
C MET A 34 -7.59 -0.15 7.96
N ALA A 35 -7.06 -0.90 7.00
CA ALA A 35 -6.08 -0.42 6.04
C ALA A 35 -6.62 0.79 5.26
N SER A 36 -7.80 0.68 4.63
CA SER A 36 -8.40 1.78 3.88
C SER A 36 -8.70 3.01 4.75
N SER A 37 -9.11 2.79 6.01
CA SER A 37 -9.34 3.88 6.98
C SER A 37 -8.03 4.59 7.34
N SER A 38 -6.94 3.84 7.54
CA SER A 38 -5.63 4.42 7.84
C SER A 38 -5.06 5.23 6.67
N ILE A 39 -5.30 4.84 5.42
CA ILE A 39 -4.94 5.64 4.23
C ILE A 39 -5.65 7.00 4.27
N LEU A 40 -6.95 7.02 4.57
CA LEU A 40 -7.71 8.28 4.70
C LEU A 40 -7.20 9.15 5.86
N GLU A 41 -6.87 8.54 6.99
CA GLU A 41 -6.29 9.21 8.17
C GLU A 41 -4.92 9.85 7.83
N ILE A 42 -4.05 9.13 7.11
CA ILE A 42 -2.74 9.64 6.64
C ILE A 42 -2.93 10.86 5.75
N HIS A 43 -3.82 10.80 4.75
CA HIS A 43 -4.07 11.94 3.85
C HIS A 43 -4.66 13.17 4.54
N ARG A 44 -5.37 12.97 5.65
CA ARG A 44 -5.86 14.06 6.51
C ARG A 44 -4.79 14.63 7.43
N GLY A 45 -3.62 14.01 7.50
CA GLY A 45 -2.52 14.37 8.41
C GLY A 45 -2.67 13.81 9.82
N ASP A 46 -3.67 12.95 10.08
CA ASP A 46 -3.86 12.30 11.38
C ASP A 46 -3.03 11.01 11.49
N LEU A 47 -1.70 11.20 11.56
CA LEU A 47 -0.75 10.09 11.67
C LEU A 47 -0.85 9.33 12.99
N LYS A 48 -1.44 9.93 14.03
CA LYS A 48 -1.61 9.29 15.34
C LYS A 48 -2.70 8.23 15.25
N THR A 49 -3.87 8.59 14.71
CA THR A 49 -4.97 7.64 14.52
C THR A 49 -4.59 6.58 13.49
N ALA A 50 -3.95 6.98 12.38
CA ALA A 50 -3.45 6.05 11.37
C ALA A 50 -2.55 4.96 11.95
N ASN A 51 -1.61 5.32 12.82
CA ASN A 51 -0.74 4.35 13.49
C ASN A 51 -1.53 3.35 14.35
N SER A 52 -2.45 3.84 15.18
CA SER A 52 -3.29 2.97 16.02
C SER A 52 -4.19 2.05 15.18
N THR A 53 -4.69 2.53 14.03
CA THR A 53 -5.45 1.72 13.09
C THR A 53 -4.58 0.65 12.42
N LEU A 54 -3.37 1.00 11.98
CA LEU A 54 -2.42 0.05 11.38
C LEU A 54 -1.95 -1.02 12.36
N GLU A 55 -1.70 -0.68 13.63
CA GLU A 55 -1.35 -1.66 14.67
C GLU A 55 -2.48 -2.67 14.92
N ARG A 56 -3.74 -2.23 14.83
CA ARG A 56 -4.91 -3.13 14.93
C ARG A 56 -5.04 -4.01 13.69
N ALA A 57 -4.79 -3.46 12.50
CA ALA A 57 -4.77 -4.23 11.26
C ALA A 57 -3.69 -5.32 11.30
N GLU A 58 -2.47 -4.96 11.74
CA GLU A 58 -1.36 -5.91 11.89
C GLU A 58 -1.70 -7.06 12.84
N LYS A 59 -2.26 -6.76 14.03
CA LYS A 59 -2.71 -7.79 14.98
C LYS A 59 -3.78 -8.71 14.39
N THR A 60 -4.67 -8.15 13.57
CA THR A 60 -5.72 -8.90 12.87
C THR A 60 -5.11 -9.85 11.83
N LEU A 61 -4.13 -9.38 11.06
CA LEU A 61 -3.40 -10.20 10.09
C LEU A 61 -2.58 -11.32 10.77
N GLN A 62 -1.95 -11.03 11.91
CA GLN A 62 -1.26 -12.04 12.72
C GLN A 62 -2.24 -13.10 13.27
N GLU A 63 -3.50 -12.76 13.56
CA GLU A 63 -4.52 -13.73 13.92
C GLU A 63 -4.86 -14.65 12.73
N ILE A 64 -4.96 -14.09 11.52
CA ILE A 64 -5.16 -14.88 10.28
C ILE A 64 -4.02 -15.87 10.07
N GLU A 65 -2.76 -15.45 10.24
CA GLU A 65 -1.59 -16.33 10.12
C GLU A 65 -1.67 -17.51 11.10
N LYS A 66 -2.00 -17.23 12.37
CA LYS A 66 -2.16 -18.29 13.39
C LYS A 66 -3.27 -19.27 13.03
N LEU A 67 -4.43 -18.78 12.57
CA LEU A 67 -5.55 -19.62 12.16
C LEU A 67 -5.25 -20.44 10.90
N SER A 68 -4.31 -19.99 10.07
CA SER A 68 -3.92 -20.68 8.85
C SER A 68 -2.78 -21.69 9.03
N THR A 69 -2.23 -21.82 10.24
CA THR A 69 -1.10 -22.74 10.51
C THR A 69 -1.47 -24.20 10.22
N ASP A 70 -2.67 -24.61 10.60
CA ASP A 70 -3.17 -25.98 10.38
C ASP A 70 -3.89 -26.15 9.03
N ALA A 71 -4.14 -25.06 8.31
CA ALA A 71 -4.84 -25.04 7.03
C ALA A 71 -4.24 -23.99 6.07
N PRO A 72 -3.06 -24.25 5.48
CA PRO A 72 -2.34 -23.30 4.62
C PRO A 72 -3.14 -22.79 3.41
N GLU A 73 -4.11 -23.57 2.93
CA GLU A 73 -5.02 -23.17 1.86
C GLU A 73 -5.87 -21.94 2.22
N LEU A 74 -6.17 -21.72 3.51
CA LEU A 74 -6.94 -20.56 3.96
C LEU A 74 -6.11 -19.28 3.87
N ARG A 75 -4.79 -19.38 4.06
CA ARG A 75 -3.84 -18.26 3.91
C ARG A 75 -3.79 -17.72 2.49
N SER A 76 -3.99 -18.60 1.52
CA SER A 76 -3.98 -18.29 0.09
C SER A 76 -5.35 -17.84 -0.43
N SER A 77 -6.36 -17.71 0.45
CA SER A 77 -7.68 -17.25 0.06
C SER A 77 -7.64 -15.80 -0.42
N ASN A 78 -8.46 -15.47 -1.43
CA ASN A 78 -8.44 -14.15 -2.06
C ASN A 78 -8.72 -13.01 -1.05
N GLY A 79 -9.54 -13.24 -0.03
CA GLY A 79 -9.81 -12.25 1.02
C GLY A 79 -8.56 -11.90 1.81
N VAL A 80 -7.74 -12.90 2.16
CA VAL A 80 -6.48 -12.70 2.89
C VAL A 80 -5.47 -11.98 2.02
N ILE A 81 -5.34 -12.37 0.75
CA ILE A 81 -4.45 -11.73 -0.21
C ILE A 81 -4.75 -10.23 -0.31
N VAL A 82 -6.03 -9.86 -0.46
CA VAL A 82 -6.47 -8.47 -0.53
C VAL A 82 -6.21 -7.74 0.79
N ALA A 83 -6.45 -8.38 1.94
CA ALA A 83 -6.19 -7.77 3.25
C ALA A 83 -4.71 -7.42 3.44
N PHE A 84 -3.79 -8.33 3.07
CA PHE A 84 -2.35 -8.06 3.12
C PHE A 84 -1.91 -7.02 2.10
N GLN A 85 -2.49 -7.03 0.89
CA GLN A 85 -2.20 -6.05 -0.16
C GLN A 85 -2.53 -4.62 0.30
N GLU A 86 -3.74 -4.42 0.82
CA GLU A 86 -4.20 -3.13 1.35
C GLU A 86 -3.38 -2.69 2.57
N TYR A 87 -3.00 -3.63 3.44
CA TYR A 87 -2.14 -3.34 4.57
C TYR A 87 -0.73 -2.89 4.13
N VAL A 88 -0.12 -3.55 3.14
CA VAL A 88 1.17 -3.17 2.57
C VAL A 88 1.11 -1.78 1.96
N GLU A 89 0.06 -1.48 1.22
CA GLU A 89 -0.19 -0.13 0.69
C GLU A 89 -0.22 0.92 1.81
N ALA A 90 -1.05 0.68 2.82
CA ALA A 90 -1.27 1.62 3.91
C ALA A 90 -0.04 1.85 4.79
N VAL A 91 0.69 0.78 5.15
CA VAL A 91 1.90 0.89 5.98
C VAL A 91 3.06 1.53 5.19
N THR A 92 3.16 1.26 3.90
CA THR A 92 4.13 1.89 3.01
C THR A 92 3.85 3.39 2.91
N LEU A 93 2.59 3.76 2.68
CA LEU A 93 2.16 5.16 2.66
C LEU A 93 2.52 5.89 3.97
N ARG A 94 2.30 5.24 5.11
CA ARG A 94 2.67 5.78 6.44
C ARG A 94 4.18 5.98 6.58
N LYS A 95 5.01 5.01 6.17
CA LYS A 95 6.47 5.13 6.23
C LYS A 95 6.96 6.28 5.36
N VAL A 96 6.48 6.37 4.11
CA VAL A 96 6.82 7.47 3.20
C VAL A 96 6.34 8.82 3.73
N ALA A 97 5.17 8.87 4.37
CA ALA A 97 4.68 10.10 5.00
C ALA A 97 5.62 10.63 6.10
N ARG A 98 6.42 9.75 6.71
CA ARG A 98 7.41 10.05 7.75
C ARG A 98 8.86 10.05 7.26
N ASP A 99 9.09 9.93 5.96
CA ASP A 99 10.43 9.77 5.35
C ASP A 99 11.20 8.53 5.91
N GLU A 100 10.48 7.47 6.28
CA GLU A 100 11.00 6.19 6.79
C GLU A 100 11.24 5.14 5.67
N GLY A 101 11.06 5.52 4.41
CA GLY A 101 11.23 4.63 3.24
C GLY A 101 10.05 3.70 2.97
N ILE A 102 10.31 2.56 2.32
CA ILE A 102 9.31 1.54 1.96
C ILE A 102 9.29 0.43 3.04
N VAL A 103 8.14 -0.21 3.26
CA VAL A 103 8.05 -1.35 4.18
C VAL A 103 8.75 -2.55 3.56
N SER A 104 9.53 -3.31 4.32
CA SER A 104 10.08 -4.57 3.79
C SER A 104 9.03 -5.68 3.80
N MET A 105 9.21 -6.70 2.96
CA MET A 105 8.31 -7.86 2.95
C MET A 105 8.28 -8.55 4.32
N ALA A 106 9.43 -8.70 4.98
CA ALA A 106 9.55 -9.29 6.30
C ALA A 106 8.83 -8.47 7.38
N GLU A 107 8.93 -7.14 7.34
CA GLU A 107 8.18 -6.25 8.24
C GLU A 107 6.67 -6.37 8.04
N SER A 108 6.21 -6.52 6.79
CA SER A 108 4.78 -6.58 6.48
C SER A 108 4.10 -7.91 6.80
N GLY A 109 4.87 -9.00 6.89
CA GLY A 109 4.33 -10.36 6.96
C GLY A 109 3.58 -10.82 5.71
N ALA A 110 3.55 -10.02 4.64
CA ALA A 110 2.88 -10.36 3.40
C ALA A 110 3.71 -11.36 2.57
N ASP A 111 3.01 -12.19 1.80
CA ASP A 111 3.66 -12.98 0.77
C ASP A 111 4.07 -12.11 -0.43
N HIS A 112 4.89 -12.67 -1.32
CA HIS A 112 5.39 -11.98 -2.51
C HIS A 112 4.28 -11.38 -3.37
N ARG A 113 3.12 -12.06 -3.48
CA ARG A 113 2.00 -11.59 -4.29
C ARG A 113 1.33 -10.38 -3.68
N SER A 114 0.92 -10.47 -2.42
CA SER A 114 0.28 -9.35 -1.71
C SER A 114 1.21 -8.15 -1.57
N TYR A 115 2.50 -8.40 -1.30
CA TYR A 115 3.50 -7.36 -1.14
C TYR A 115 3.67 -6.53 -2.41
N VAL A 116 3.95 -7.20 -3.54
CA VAL A 116 4.19 -6.51 -4.82
C VAL A 116 2.95 -5.76 -5.29
N LEU A 117 1.76 -6.36 -5.17
CA LEU A 117 0.52 -5.68 -5.56
C LEU A 117 0.23 -4.47 -4.67
N GLY A 118 0.53 -4.55 -3.37
CA GLY A 118 0.32 -3.44 -2.42
C GLY A 118 1.27 -2.27 -2.68
N LEU A 119 2.53 -2.56 -3.06
CA LEU A 119 3.47 -1.53 -3.48
C LEU A 119 3.01 -0.80 -4.76
N LEU A 120 2.44 -1.54 -5.72
CA LEU A 120 1.91 -0.92 -6.94
C LEU A 120 0.70 -0.03 -6.68
N ASP A 121 -0.17 -0.41 -5.74
CA ASP A 121 -1.30 0.43 -5.34
C ASP A 121 -0.84 1.68 -4.57
N ALA A 122 0.20 1.55 -3.73
CA ALA A 122 0.81 2.68 -3.02
C ALA A 122 1.32 3.79 -3.95
N VAL A 123 1.74 3.48 -5.19
CA VAL A 123 2.15 4.48 -6.20
C VAL A 123 1.01 5.49 -6.47
N GLY A 124 -0.24 5.03 -6.48
CA GLY A 124 -1.40 5.91 -6.62
C GLY A 124 -1.56 6.88 -5.44
N GLU A 125 -1.36 6.39 -4.22
CA GLU A 125 -1.45 7.20 -3.01
C GLU A 125 -0.26 8.16 -2.86
N PHE A 126 0.93 7.78 -3.33
CA PHE A 126 2.08 8.70 -3.45
C PHE A 126 1.78 9.85 -4.40
N ARG A 127 1.18 9.59 -5.56
CA ARG A 127 0.73 10.68 -6.46
C ARG A 127 -0.23 11.62 -5.74
N ARG A 128 -1.19 11.10 -4.97
CA ARG A 128 -2.12 11.92 -4.20
C ARG A 128 -1.41 12.79 -3.16
N MET A 129 -0.40 12.24 -2.48
CA MET A 129 0.44 13.03 -1.57
C MET A 129 1.23 14.11 -2.32
N ALA A 130 1.82 13.77 -3.47
CA ALA A 130 2.63 14.69 -4.26
C ALA A 130 1.80 15.89 -4.75
N LEU A 131 0.62 15.64 -5.31
CA LEU A 131 -0.31 16.70 -5.71
C LEU A 131 -0.74 17.58 -4.53
N ASN A 132 -0.97 16.98 -3.36
CA ASN A 132 -1.28 17.73 -2.15
C ASN A 132 -0.10 18.61 -1.67
N SER A 133 1.14 18.15 -1.84
CA SER A 133 2.35 18.93 -1.55
C SER A 133 2.54 20.08 -2.54
N LEU A 134 2.38 19.83 -3.85
CA LEU A 134 2.40 20.88 -4.88
C LEU A 134 1.35 21.95 -4.59
N ARG A 135 0.12 21.57 -4.24
CA ARG A 135 -0.95 22.51 -3.87
C ARG A 135 -0.58 23.40 -2.68
N LYS A 136 0.30 22.94 -1.78
CA LYS A 136 0.80 23.70 -0.62
C LYS A 136 2.09 24.48 -0.92
N GLY A 137 2.60 24.43 -2.14
CA GLY A 137 3.88 25.02 -2.54
C GLY A 137 5.12 24.23 -2.07
N ASP A 138 4.94 23.02 -1.53
CA ASP A 138 6.03 22.17 -1.07
C ASP A 138 6.56 21.29 -2.22
N VAL A 139 7.29 21.94 -3.13
CA VAL A 139 7.85 21.31 -4.33
C VAL A 139 8.86 20.21 -3.97
N ARG A 140 9.70 20.44 -2.96
CA ARG A 140 10.71 19.46 -2.53
C ARG A 140 10.10 18.16 -2.04
N ARG A 141 8.99 18.25 -1.28
CA ARG A 141 8.26 17.06 -0.83
C ARG A 141 7.65 16.31 -2.01
N ALA A 142 7.13 17.03 -3.00
CA ALA A 142 6.56 16.41 -4.20
C ALA A 142 7.63 15.70 -5.05
N GLU A 143 8.83 16.28 -5.20
CA GLU A 143 9.98 15.63 -5.85
C GLU A 143 10.36 14.33 -5.13
N LYS A 144 10.53 14.35 -3.80
CA LYS A 144 10.83 13.13 -3.02
C LYS A 144 9.78 12.04 -3.18
N LEU A 145 8.51 12.42 -3.29
CA LEU A 145 7.42 11.45 -3.50
C LEU A 145 7.46 10.87 -4.91
N LEU A 146 7.78 11.67 -5.91
CA LEU A 146 8.00 11.19 -7.27
C LEU A 146 9.20 10.22 -7.33
N ASP A 147 10.32 10.55 -6.66
CA ASP A 147 11.48 9.66 -6.57
C ASP A 147 11.11 8.30 -5.94
N ALA A 148 10.29 8.31 -4.89
CA ALA A 148 9.81 7.08 -4.25
C ALA A 148 8.91 6.26 -5.19
N MET A 149 8.05 6.92 -6.00
CA MET A 149 7.23 6.24 -7.00
C MET A 149 8.09 5.59 -8.09
N GLU A 150 9.09 6.32 -8.58
CA GLU A 150 10.03 5.84 -9.61
C GLU A 150 10.87 4.67 -9.07
N GLY A 151 11.40 4.78 -7.85
CA GLY A 151 12.17 3.70 -7.20
C GLY A 151 11.37 2.41 -7.05
N VAL A 152 10.10 2.48 -6.57
CA VAL A 152 9.23 1.30 -6.49
C VAL A 152 9.00 0.69 -7.86
N TYR A 153 8.73 1.51 -8.88
CA TYR A 153 8.48 1.03 -10.22
C TYR A 153 9.72 0.37 -10.85
N ASP A 154 10.89 0.98 -10.71
CA ASP A 154 12.15 0.49 -11.25
C ASP A 154 12.53 -0.84 -10.60
N ASP A 155 12.46 -0.94 -9.27
CA ASP A 155 12.72 -2.18 -8.54
C ASP A 155 11.79 -3.32 -9.00
N LEU A 156 10.49 -3.06 -9.10
CA LEU A 156 9.50 -4.07 -9.53
C LEU A 156 9.62 -4.42 -11.02
N GLN A 157 10.12 -3.51 -11.86
CA GLN A 157 10.35 -3.78 -13.27
C GLN A 157 11.46 -4.81 -13.51
N THR A 158 12.41 -4.95 -12.57
CA THR A 158 13.48 -5.95 -12.66
C THR A 158 13.00 -7.38 -12.45
N LEU A 159 11.77 -7.57 -11.93
CA LEU A 159 11.25 -8.90 -11.64
C LEU A 159 10.94 -9.68 -12.92
N GLU A 160 11.44 -10.91 -12.98
CA GLU A 160 11.12 -11.90 -14.02
C GLU A 160 9.95 -12.80 -13.59
N HIS A 161 9.39 -13.56 -14.54
CA HIS A 161 8.29 -14.52 -14.29
C HIS A 161 7.03 -13.94 -13.62
N THR A 162 6.78 -12.65 -13.80
CA THR A 162 5.66 -11.91 -13.18
C THR A 162 4.27 -12.40 -13.58
N SER A 163 4.17 -13.29 -14.59
CA SER A 163 2.91 -13.91 -15.02
C SER A 163 2.23 -14.73 -13.94
N ILE A 164 2.97 -15.17 -12.91
CA ILE A 164 2.42 -15.89 -11.75
C ILE A 164 1.61 -14.98 -10.82
N VAL A 165 1.84 -13.67 -10.86
CA VAL A 165 1.13 -12.68 -10.04
C VAL A 165 -0.02 -12.11 -10.86
N PRO A 166 -1.29 -12.46 -10.56
CA PRO A 166 -2.42 -11.95 -11.30
C PRO A 166 -2.46 -10.42 -11.26
N THR A 167 -2.83 -9.80 -12.38
CA THR A 167 -2.96 -8.33 -12.54
C THR A 167 -1.67 -7.51 -12.42
N PHE A 168 -0.51 -8.13 -12.16
CA PHE A 168 0.76 -7.42 -12.02
C PHE A 168 1.05 -6.49 -13.20
N ARG A 169 0.97 -6.99 -14.44
CA ARG A 169 1.23 -6.19 -15.65
C ARG A 169 0.28 -5.01 -15.80
N ILE A 170 -1.00 -5.21 -15.50
CA ILE A 170 -2.02 -4.16 -15.56
C ILE A 170 -1.69 -3.05 -14.55
N LYS A 171 -1.31 -3.41 -13.32
CA LYS A 171 -0.92 -2.46 -12.27
C LYS A 171 0.41 -1.78 -12.56
N MET A 172 1.41 -2.49 -13.10
CA MET A 172 2.66 -1.89 -13.58
C MET A 172 2.41 -0.83 -14.65
N ASP A 173 1.57 -1.12 -15.64
CA ASP A 173 1.24 -0.16 -16.69
C ASP A 173 0.47 1.05 -16.15
N ALA A 174 -0.41 0.83 -15.16
CA ALA A 174 -1.09 1.91 -14.46
C ALA A 174 -0.10 2.77 -13.65
N ALA A 175 0.80 2.15 -12.89
CA ALA A 175 1.85 2.83 -12.14
C ALA A 175 2.74 3.69 -13.06
N ARG A 176 3.15 3.16 -14.23
CA ARG A 176 3.91 3.93 -15.22
C ARG A 176 3.19 5.20 -15.66
N ARG A 177 1.91 5.09 -16.05
CA ARG A 177 1.11 6.26 -16.47
C ARG A 177 0.96 7.28 -15.35
N ILE A 178 0.76 6.81 -14.12
CA ILE A 178 0.65 7.65 -12.93
C ILE A 178 1.97 8.41 -12.70
N ILE A 179 3.12 7.73 -12.78
CA ILE A 179 4.46 8.32 -12.63
C ILE A 179 4.72 9.37 -13.71
N GLU A 180 4.49 9.04 -14.99
CA GLU A 180 4.70 9.95 -16.11
C GLU A 180 3.88 11.24 -15.96
N THR A 181 2.62 11.10 -15.56
CA THR A 181 1.75 12.26 -15.31
C THR A 181 2.26 13.08 -14.12
N THR A 182 2.65 12.43 -13.02
CA THR A 182 3.17 13.12 -11.82
C THR A 182 4.47 13.87 -12.12
N ARG A 183 5.35 13.29 -12.93
CA ARG A 183 6.57 13.94 -13.39
C ARG A 183 6.26 15.23 -14.14
N GLY A 184 5.27 15.21 -15.04
CA GLY A 184 4.81 16.41 -15.73
C GLY A 184 4.29 17.51 -14.78
N ASP A 185 3.48 17.12 -13.79
CA ASP A 185 2.94 18.02 -12.77
C ASP A 185 4.07 18.67 -11.94
N VAL A 186 5.01 17.86 -11.43
CA VAL A 186 6.15 18.31 -10.62
C VAL A 186 7.06 19.24 -11.41
N VAL A 187 7.46 18.88 -12.63
CA VAL A 187 8.35 19.71 -13.47
C VAL A 187 7.72 21.07 -13.76
N THR A 188 6.41 21.11 -14.02
CA THR A 188 5.69 22.35 -14.27
C THR A 188 5.73 23.27 -13.05
N GLU A 189 5.46 22.73 -11.86
CA GLU A 189 5.43 23.51 -10.63
C GLU A 189 6.84 23.96 -10.20
N VAL A 190 7.88 23.14 -10.39
CA VAL A 190 9.29 23.52 -10.15
C VAL A 190 9.68 24.75 -10.99
N ARG A 191 9.32 24.74 -12.28
CA ARG A 191 9.62 25.87 -13.18
C ARG A 191 8.86 27.12 -12.78
N ARG A 192 7.59 26.98 -12.41
CA ARG A 192 6.75 28.09 -11.91
C ARG A 192 7.36 28.70 -10.65
N PHE A 193 7.69 27.88 -9.66
CA PHE A 193 8.31 28.33 -8.41
C PHE A 193 9.66 29.03 -8.63
N SER A 194 10.48 28.52 -9.57
CA SER A 194 11.75 29.16 -9.94
C SER A 194 11.55 30.55 -10.56
N LEU A 195 10.51 30.71 -11.37
CA LEU A 195 10.13 32.01 -11.96
C LEU A 195 9.64 32.98 -10.89
N GLU A 196 8.76 32.54 -9.99
CA GLU A 196 8.26 33.35 -8.86
C GLU A 196 9.43 33.88 -8.01
N GLN A 197 10.41 33.02 -7.67
CA GLN A 197 11.62 33.48 -6.97
C GLN A 197 12.45 34.49 -7.75
N ALA A 198 12.57 34.33 -9.08
CA ALA A 198 13.32 35.26 -9.91
C ALA A 198 12.65 36.64 -9.94
N LEU A 199 11.32 36.67 -10.00
CA LEU A 199 10.52 37.89 -9.94
C LEU A 199 10.62 38.58 -8.58
N ASP A 200 10.56 37.84 -7.47
CA ASP A 200 10.74 38.39 -6.13
C ASP A 200 12.13 39.02 -5.94
N ARG A 201 13.18 38.36 -6.46
CA ARG A 201 14.56 38.89 -6.43
C ARG A 201 14.68 40.17 -7.28
N LEU A 202 14.01 40.22 -8.42
CA LEU A 202 13.98 41.43 -9.25
C LEU A 202 13.22 42.57 -8.55
N GLY A 203 12.07 42.29 -7.96
CA GLY A 203 11.25 43.27 -7.24
C GLY A 203 12.02 43.93 -6.09
N LYS A 204 12.78 43.15 -5.30
CA LYS A 204 13.64 43.68 -4.24
C LYS A 204 14.71 44.62 -4.77
N LYS A 205 15.39 44.25 -5.85
CA LYS A 205 16.42 45.10 -6.49
C LYS A 205 15.87 46.42 -7.02
N ILE A 206 14.62 46.44 -7.47
CA ILE A 206 13.95 47.66 -7.95
C ILE A 206 13.54 48.56 -6.78
N GLN A 207 13.20 48.01 -5.61
CA GLN A 207 12.86 48.80 -4.42
C GLN A 207 14.09 49.39 -3.70
N ASP A 208 15.26 48.78 -3.89
CA ASP A 208 16.54 49.23 -3.31
C ASP A 208 17.22 50.34 -4.14
N HIS A 209 16.58 50.85 -5.21
CA HIS A 209 17.04 51.96 -6.06
C HIS A 209 15.95 53.04 -6.17
#